data_AF-A0A2S2Q0B7-F1
#
_entry.id   AF-A0A2S2Q0B7-F1
#
_cell.length_a   1.000
_cell.length_b   1.000
_cell.length_c   1.000
_cell.angle_alpha   90.00
_cell.angle_beta   90.00
_cell.angle_gamma   90.00
#
_symmetry.space_group_name_H-M   'P 1'
#
loop_
_entity.id
_entity.type
_entity.pdbx_description
1 polymer ?
#
loop_
_entity_poly.entity_id
_entity_poly.type
_entity_poly.pdbx_seq_one_letter_code
_entity_poly.pdbx_strand_id
1 'polypeptide(L)'
;MLVCLNGKWKWPIGYFLQAKSTASIQAGLVTTTITMAHSIGLRIWSVTCDGTSTNISTMSLLGCKISSCYSEIVEYFLIPEIDQKIRYVPDSCHNLKLARNALGTYKKFKYNGNVIDWSFLQNLHMG
;
A
#
# COMPACT_ATOMS: atom_id res chain seq x y z
N MET A 1 -11.75 6.03 -1.50
CA MET A 1 -13.04 5.37 -1.22
C MET A 1 -13.04 4.95 0.24
N LEU A 2 -14.13 5.16 0.97
CA LEU A 2 -14.31 4.55 2.29
C LEU A 2 -14.96 3.18 2.11
N VAL A 3 -14.44 2.18 2.81
CA VAL A 3 -14.93 0.80 2.75
C VAL A 3 -15.20 0.34 4.16
N CYS A 4 -16.41 -0.18 4.39
CA CYS A 4 -16.80 -0.70 5.69
C CYS A 4 -16.05 -1.99 6.00
N LEU A 5 -15.53 -2.12 7.22
CA LEU A 5 -14.89 -3.37 7.68
C LEU A 5 -15.89 -4.37 8.25
N ASN A 6 -16.94 -3.90 8.94
CA ASN A 6 -17.91 -4.73 9.64
C ASN A 6 -19.29 -4.79 8.95
N GLY A 7 -19.38 -4.34 7.71
CA GLY A 7 -20.63 -4.21 6.97
C GLY A 7 -20.40 -4.25 5.47
N LYS A 8 -21.45 -3.96 4.69
CA LYS A 8 -21.44 -4.07 3.22
C LYS A 8 -21.71 -2.74 2.55
N TRP A 9 -20.82 -1.76 2.76
CA TRP A 9 -20.87 -0.50 2.02
C TRP A 9 -19.49 -0.02 1.61
N LYS A 10 -19.49 0.69 0.48
CA LYS A 10 -18.33 1.37 -0.08
C LYS A 10 -18.79 2.70 -0.64
N TRP A 11 -18.07 3.77 -0.36
CA TRP A 11 -18.46 5.12 -0.77
C TRP A 11 -17.29 5.91 -1.35
N PRO A 12 -17.37 6.39 -2.61
CA PRO A 12 -16.39 7.31 -3.16
C PRO A 12 -16.58 8.69 -2.49
N ILE A 13 -15.55 9.13 -1.76
CA ILE A 13 -15.57 10.38 -0.98
C ILE A 13 -14.75 11.52 -1.59
N GLY A 14 -14.06 11.26 -2.71
CA GLY A 14 -13.21 12.23 -3.37
C GLY A 14 -12.78 11.74 -4.74
N TYR A 15 -12.77 12.65 -5.71
CA TYR A 15 -12.30 12.42 -7.07
C TYR A 15 -11.59 13.68 -7.54
N PHE A 16 -10.34 13.52 -7.98
CA PHE A 16 -9.48 14.63 -8.39
C PHE A 16 -8.88 14.31 -9.76
N LEU A 17 -9.22 15.12 -10.75
CA LEU A 17 -8.60 15.04 -12.07
C LEU A 17 -7.27 15.79 -12.04
N GLN A 18 -6.17 15.08 -12.25
CA GLN A 18 -4.81 15.64 -12.22
C GLN A 18 -3.93 14.96 -13.27
N ALA A 19 -2.98 15.70 -13.85
CA ALA A 19 -2.06 15.14 -14.85
C ALA A 19 -1.04 14.17 -14.23
N LYS A 20 -0.53 14.50 -13.04
CA LYS A 20 0.34 13.66 -12.21
C LYS A 20 0.09 13.98 -10.74
N SER A 21 0.12 12.97 -9.88
CA SER A 21 0.03 13.15 -8.43
C SER A 21 1.40 12.95 -7.80
N THR A 22 1.88 13.93 -7.05
CA THR A 22 3.09 13.76 -6.24
C THR A 22 2.74 13.08 -4.92
N ALA A 23 3.72 12.43 -4.31
CA ALA A 23 3.53 11.80 -3.01
C ALA A 23 3.07 12.80 -1.92
N SER A 24 3.54 14.04 -1.97
CA SER A 24 3.12 15.11 -1.05
C SER A 24 1.64 15.48 -1.20
N ILE A 25 1.16 15.62 -2.44
CA ILE A 25 -0.25 15.89 -2.71
C ILE A 25 -1.11 14.73 -2.22
N GLN A 26 -0.72 13.49 -2.53
CA GLN A 26 -1.44 12.30 -2.06
C GLN A 26 -1.48 12.22 -0.53
N ALA A 27 -0.36 12.48 0.16
CA ALA A 27 -0.30 12.48 1.61
C ALA A 27 -1.25 13.53 2.21
N GLY A 28 -1.28 14.74 1.65
CA GLY A 28 -2.24 15.78 2.04
C GLY A 28 -3.69 15.32 1.86
N LEU A 29 -4.03 14.77 0.70
CA LEU A 29 -5.38 14.26 0.42
C LEU A 29 -5.80 13.13 1.37
N VAL A 30 -4.90 12.22 1.70
CA VAL A 30 -5.14 11.14 2.67
C VAL A 30 -5.37 11.71 4.06
N THR A 31 -4.52 12.61 4.53
CA THR A 31 -4.68 13.27 5.84
C THR A 31 -6.00 14.01 5.93
N THR A 32 -6.32 14.87 4.94
CA THR A 32 -7.59 15.62 4.90
C THR A 32 -8.79 14.68 4.92
N THR A 33 -8.75 13.61 4.11
CA THR A 33 -9.80 12.59 4.07
C THR A 33 -10.05 11.98 5.45
N ILE A 34 -8.99 11.59 6.16
CA ILE A 34 -9.12 10.93 7.45
C ILE A 34 -9.58 11.91 8.52
N THR A 35 -9.07 13.14 8.53
CA THR A 35 -9.51 14.20 9.45
C THR A 35 -11.01 14.52 9.26
N MET A 36 -11.47 14.64 8.02
CA MET A 36 -12.89 14.87 7.71
C MET A 36 -13.77 13.67 8.07
N ALA A 37 -13.29 12.44 7.88
CA ALA A 37 -14.02 11.26 8.31
C ALA A 37 -14.13 11.21 9.85
N HIS A 38 -13.05 11.55 10.55
CA HIS A 38 -13.03 11.60 12.02
C HIS A 38 -13.99 12.64 12.58
N SER A 39 -14.08 13.84 11.96
CA SER A 39 -14.97 14.91 12.44
C SER A 39 -16.45 14.57 12.41
N ILE A 40 -16.87 13.62 11.55
CA ILE A 40 -18.24 13.12 11.48
C ILE A 40 -18.45 11.82 12.28
N GLY A 41 -17.47 11.42 13.09
CA GLY A 41 -17.52 10.24 13.96
C GLY A 41 -17.14 8.92 13.28
N LEU A 42 -16.60 8.93 12.06
CA LEU A 42 -16.09 7.71 11.44
C LEU A 42 -14.69 7.37 11.93
N ARG A 43 -14.47 6.08 12.16
CA ARG A 43 -13.18 5.54 12.60
C ARG A 43 -12.44 4.90 11.43
N ILE A 44 -11.35 5.50 10.98
CA ILE A 44 -10.52 4.96 9.90
C ILE A 44 -9.43 4.05 10.46
N TRP A 45 -9.43 2.78 10.08
CA TRP A 45 -8.49 1.77 10.58
C TRP A 45 -7.25 1.59 9.72
N SER A 46 -7.41 1.73 8.40
CA SER A 46 -6.33 1.48 7.47
C SER A 46 -6.48 2.25 6.17
N VAL A 47 -5.35 2.42 5.48
CA VAL A 47 -5.29 2.87 4.09
C VAL A 47 -4.74 1.74 3.23
N THR A 48 -5.38 1.50 2.08
CA THR A 48 -4.98 0.48 1.12
C THR A 48 -4.76 1.10 -0.25
N CYS A 49 -3.63 0.77 -0.85
CA CYS A 49 -3.27 1.10 -2.22
C CYS A 49 -2.27 0.07 -2.76
N ASP A 50 -1.98 0.13 -4.06
CA ASP A 50 -0.91 -0.67 -4.65
C ASP A 50 0.48 -0.23 -4.15
N GLY A 51 1.48 -1.10 -4.33
CA GLY A 51 2.87 -0.85 -3.98
C GLY A 51 3.67 -0.08 -5.03
N THR A 52 3.07 0.88 -5.74
CA THR A 52 3.83 1.76 -6.66
C THR A 52 4.80 2.66 -5.88
N SER A 53 5.88 3.09 -6.53
CA SER A 53 6.91 3.94 -5.90
C SER A 53 6.34 5.23 -5.30
N THR A 54 5.41 5.88 -6.00
CA THR A 54 4.72 7.06 -5.50
C THR A 54 3.89 6.75 -4.26
N ASN A 55 3.09 5.68 -4.26
CA ASN A 55 2.26 5.31 -3.11
C ASN A 55 3.10 4.91 -1.88
N ILE A 56 4.21 4.20 -2.07
CA ILE A 56 5.16 3.90 -0.98
C ILE A 56 5.79 5.19 -0.43
N SER A 57 6.11 6.14 -1.30
CA SER A 57 6.64 7.45 -0.90
C SER A 57 5.58 8.24 -0.11
N THR A 58 4.31 8.18 -0.52
CA THR A 58 3.17 8.77 0.20
C THR A 58 3.05 8.21 1.60
N MET A 59 3.10 6.89 1.77
CA MET A 59 3.05 6.27 3.10
C MET A 59 4.27 6.63 3.95
N SER A 60 5.45 6.76 3.32
CA SER A 60 6.65 7.24 4.00
C SER A 60 6.51 8.67 4.52
N LEU A 61 5.91 9.57 3.72
CA LEU A 61 5.61 10.95 4.13
C LEU A 61 4.60 11.02 5.28
N LEU A 62 3.65 10.09 5.33
CA LEU A 62 2.69 9.99 6.43
C LEU A 62 3.33 9.46 7.72
N GLY A 63 4.48 8.77 7.63
CA GLY A 63 5.24 8.28 8.80
C GLY A 63 5.48 6.77 8.82
N CYS A 64 5.02 6.03 7.80
CA CYS A 64 5.35 4.61 7.68
C CYS A 64 6.82 4.41 7.29
N LYS A 65 7.40 3.28 7.68
CA LYS A 65 8.73 2.82 7.25
C LYS A 65 8.57 1.44 6.64
N ILE A 66 8.57 1.36 5.31
CA ILE A 66 8.23 0.11 4.58
C ILE A 66 9.43 -0.38 3.76
N SER A 67 10.33 0.52 3.37
CA SER A 67 11.53 0.21 2.58
C SER A 67 12.76 -0.14 3.44
N SER A 68 12.59 -0.32 4.75
CA SER A 68 13.64 -0.65 5.72
C SER A 68 13.79 -2.17 5.90
N CYS A 69 14.79 -2.59 6.69
CA CYS A 69 14.92 -3.99 7.11
C CYS A 69 13.62 -4.46 7.79
N TYR A 70 13.31 -5.76 7.71
CA TYR A 70 12.06 -6.32 8.25
C TYR A 70 11.81 -5.95 9.72
N SER A 71 12.86 -5.92 10.54
CA SER A 71 12.83 -5.54 11.96
C SER A 71 12.53 -4.05 12.23
N GLU A 72 12.66 -3.21 11.21
CA GLU A 72 12.51 -1.75 11.29
C GLU A 72 11.24 -1.26 10.59
N ILE A 73 10.38 -2.19 10.16
CA ILE A 73 9.13 -1.84 9.49
C ILE A 73 8.21 -1.15 10.49
N VAL A 74 7.65 -0.01 10.07
CA VAL A 74 6.59 0.71 10.76
C VAL A 74 5.43 0.82 9.80
N GLU A 75 4.42 -0.02 9.99
CA GLU A 75 3.26 -0.20 9.11
C GLU A 75 2.07 0.70 9.48
N TYR A 76 2.30 1.74 10.28
CA TYR A 76 1.26 2.67 10.70
C TYR A 76 1.76 4.10 10.72
N PHE A 77 0.81 5.03 10.75
CA PHE A 77 1.06 6.43 11.00
C PHE A 77 0.00 7.00 11.96
N LEU A 78 0.26 8.22 12.44
CA LEU A 78 -0.61 8.96 13.34
C LEU A 78 -1.01 10.26 12.65
N ILE A 79 -2.25 10.70 12.88
CA ILE A 79 -2.73 12.02 12.49
C ILE A 79 -2.91 12.82 13.78
N PRO A 80 -2.45 14.10 13.84
CA PRO A 80 -2.69 14.96 15.00
C PRO A 80 -4.17 14.94 15.40
N GLU A 81 -4.44 14.95 16.71
CA GLU A 81 -5.81 14.97 17.28
C GLU A 81 -6.64 13.69 17.07
N ILE A 82 -6.09 12.68 16.39
CA ILE A 82 -6.72 11.35 16.25
C ILE A 82 -5.89 10.35 17.05
N ASP A 83 -6.40 9.94 18.22
CA ASP A 83 -5.75 8.95 19.09
C ASP A 83 -5.93 7.51 18.58
N GLN A 84 -5.46 7.27 17.36
CA GLN A 84 -5.51 5.97 16.73
C GLN A 84 -4.38 5.80 15.71
N LYS A 85 -3.75 4.61 15.75
CA LYS A 85 -2.86 4.14 14.70
C LYS A 85 -3.66 3.78 13.45
N ILE A 86 -3.39 4.47 12.35
CA ILE A 86 -3.92 4.13 11.02
C ILE A 86 -2.88 3.27 10.32
N ARG A 87 -3.28 2.05 9.94
CA ARG A 87 -2.36 1.06 9.35
C ARG A 87 -2.29 1.21 7.84
N TYR A 88 -1.12 1.02 7.27
CA TYR A 88 -0.97 0.78 5.85
C TYR A 88 -1.16 -0.70 5.56
N VAL A 89 -2.12 -1.03 4.70
CA VAL A 89 -2.40 -2.40 4.26
C VAL A 89 -2.28 -2.43 2.74
N PRO A 90 -1.15 -2.89 2.17
CA PRO A 90 -0.98 -2.91 0.73
C PRO A 90 -1.96 -3.86 0.03
N ASP A 91 -2.33 -3.55 -1.21
CA ASP A 91 -3.07 -4.47 -2.07
C ASP A 91 -2.20 -5.70 -2.40
N SER A 92 -2.52 -6.82 -1.76
CA SER A 92 -1.81 -8.09 -1.87
C SER A 92 -1.88 -8.68 -3.28
N CYS A 93 -3.04 -8.56 -3.94
CA CYS A 93 -3.22 -9.09 -5.30
C CYS A 93 -2.37 -8.33 -6.31
N HIS A 94 -2.35 -7.00 -6.19
CA HIS A 94 -1.52 -6.17 -7.05
C HIS A 94 -0.02 -6.43 -6.79
N ASN A 95 0.40 -6.50 -5.53
CA ASN A 95 1.80 -6.72 -5.18
C ASN A 95 2.31 -8.10 -5.62
N LEU A 96 1.49 -9.14 -5.50
CA LEU A 96 1.84 -10.46 -6.00
C LEU A 96 2.01 -10.46 -7.53
N LYS A 97 1.14 -9.72 -8.24
CA LYS A 97 1.25 -9.53 -9.68
C LYS A 97 2.56 -8.83 -10.06
N LEU A 98 2.95 -7.78 -9.33
CA LEU A 98 4.22 -7.09 -9.53
C LEU A 98 5.42 -8.00 -9.28
N ALA A 99 5.42 -8.75 -8.17
CA ALA A 99 6.48 -9.70 -7.85
C ALA A 99 6.63 -10.78 -8.94
N ARG A 100 5.51 -11.35 -9.40
CA ARG A 100 5.48 -12.30 -10.52
C ARG A 100 6.01 -11.68 -11.81
N ASN A 101 5.57 -10.47 -12.16
CA ASN A 101 6.03 -9.79 -13.37
C ASN A 101 7.54 -9.50 -13.30
N ALA A 102 8.03 -9.05 -12.15
CA ALA A 102 9.45 -8.84 -11.93
C ALA A 102 10.23 -10.16 -12.09
N LEU A 103 9.77 -11.27 -11.50
CA LEU A 103 10.41 -12.57 -11.68
C LEU A 103 10.38 -13.02 -13.15
N GLY A 104 9.25 -12.82 -13.84
CA GLY A 104 9.11 -13.13 -15.26
C GLY A 104 10.03 -12.30 -16.16
N THR A 105 10.32 -11.04 -15.80
CA THR A 105 11.23 -10.15 -16.54
C THR A 105 12.70 -10.45 -16.23
N TYR A 106 13.06 -10.48 -14.95
CA TYR A 106 14.45 -10.64 -14.50
C TYR A 106 14.91 -12.11 -14.48
N LYS A 107 13.98 -13.06 -14.60
CA LYS A 107 14.16 -14.52 -14.63
C LYS A 107 14.68 -15.14 -13.34
N LYS A 108 15.59 -14.49 -12.63
CA LYS A 108 16.21 -15.02 -11.42
C LYS A 108 16.29 -13.96 -10.33
N PHE A 109 15.81 -14.31 -9.14
CA PHE A 109 16.12 -13.55 -7.93
C PHE A 109 17.14 -14.31 -7.09
N LYS A 110 18.06 -13.60 -6.44
CA LYS A 110 19.08 -14.17 -5.56
C LYS A 110 18.88 -13.65 -4.15
N TYR A 111 18.90 -14.53 -3.17
CA TYR A 111 18.82 -14.18 -1.76
C TYR A 111 19.61 -15.18 -0.91
N ASN A 112 20.58 -14.69 -0.13
CA ASN A 112 21.43 -15.51 0.74
C ASN A 112 22.03 -16.75 0.05
N GLY A 113 22.53 -16.58 -1.19
CA GLY A 113 23.11 -17.67 -1.99
C GLY A 113 22.08 -18.59 -2.69
N ASN A 114 20.80 -18.50 -2.33
CA ASN A 114 19.72 -19.24 -2.99
C ASN A 114 19.20 -18.49 -4.23
N VAL A 115 18.59 -19.23 -5.15
CA VAL A 115 18.04 -18.70 -6.41
C VAL A 115 16.57 -19.06 -6.53
N ILE A 116 15.74 -18.06 -6.82
CA ILE A 116 14.36 -18.22 -7.27
C ILE A 116 14.38 -18.05 -8.79
N ASP A 117 14.17 -19.12 -9.54
CA ASP A 117 14.27 -19.15 -11.00
C ASP A 117 12.89 -19.32 -11.66
N TRP A 118 12.60 -18.51 -12.67
CA TRP A 118 11.37 -18.57 -13.46
C TRP A 118 11.15 -19.94 -14.11
N SER A 119 12.23 -20.65 -14.45
CA SER A 119 12.15 -21.99 -15.05
C SER A 119 11.42 -23.00 -14.17
N PHE A 120 11.47 -22.86 -12.84
CA PHE A 120 10.71 -23.74 -11.94
C PHE A 120 9.19 -23.63 -12.16
N LEU A 121 8.69 -22.42 -12.46
CA LEU A 121 7.27 -22.20 -12.77
C LEU A 121 6.90 -22.75 -14.16
N GLN A 122 7.81 -22.66 -15.14
CA GLN A 122 7.60 -23.19 -16.48
C GLN A 122 7.54 -24.72 -16.45
N ASN A 123 8.46 -25.37 -15.73
CA ASN A 123 8.52 -26.82 -15.63
C ASN A 123 7.30 -27.41 -14.91
N LEU A 124 6.71 -26.67 -13.95
CA LEU A 124 5.47 -27.07 -13.30
C LEU A 124 4.26 -27.08 -14.27
N HIS A 125 4.24 -26.21 -15.27
CA HIS A 125 3.17 -26.16 -16.29
C HIS A 125 3.32 -27.20 -17.39
N MET A 126 4.52 -27.77 -17.57
CA MET A 126 4.80 -28.77 -18.59
C MET A 126 4.65 -30.22 -18.10
N GLY A 127 4.27 -30.41 -16.83
CA GLY A 127 3.98 -31.71 -16.21
C GLY A 127 2.51 -32.08 -16.21
#